data_AF-A0A2M9IJY9-F1
#
_entry.id   AF-A0A2M9IJY9-F1
#
_cell.length_a   1.000
_cell.length_b   1.000
_cell.length_c   1.000
_cell.angle_alpha   90.00
_cell.angle_beta   90.00
_cell.angle_gamma   90.00
#
_symmetry.space_group_name_H-M   'P 1'
#
loop_
_entity.id
_entity.type
_entity.pdbx_description
1 polymer ?
#
loop_
_entity_poly.entity_id
_entity_poly.type
_entity_poly.pdbx_seq_one_letter_code
_entity_poly.pdbx_strand_id
1 'polypeptide(L)'
;MGPPWQMDWTLKAQAARDALPEHVRKAIDTARAELVTATDPYFRGIDADVGLPEGMRVEPARSSDPKGPRILYFDSGHGWMRYTFVQRVEDPQIVVEEVFWQ
;
A
#
# COMPACT_ATOMS: atom_id res chain seq x y z
N MET A 1 -11.64 -0.09 -16.13
CA MET A 1 -10.31 0.51 -16.36
C MET A 1 -9.31 -0.27 -15.54
N GLY A 2 -8.20 -0.68 -16.16
CA GLY A 2 -7.06 -1.30 -15.49
C GLY A 2 -6.04 -0.24 -15.06
N PRO A 3 -4.87 -0.64 -14.52
CA PRO A 3 -3.82 0.26 -14.05
C PRO A 3 -3.40 1.30 -15.12
N PRO A 4 -2.88 2.48 -14.72
CA PRO A 4 -2.27 2.79 -13.42
C PRO A 4 -3.18 3.58 -12.46
N TRP A 5 -3.27 3.10 -11.21
CA TRP A 5 -4.02 3.77 -10.14
C TRP A 5 -3.28 5.01 -9.66
N GLN A 6 -4.02 6.05 -9.25
CA GLN A 6 -3.41 7.17 -8.53
C GLN A 6 -3.14 6.78 -7.07
N MET A 7 -2.10 7.35 -6.46
CA MET A 7 -1.82 7.17 -5.04
C MET A 7 -1.67 8.52 -4.34
N ASP A 8 -2.59 8.78 -3.41
CA ASP A 8 -2.54 9.95 -2.53
C ASP A 8 -2.26 9.54 -1.09
N TRP A 9 -1.93 10.55 -0.29
CA TRP A 9 -1.52 10.43 1.09
C TRP A 9 -2.38 11.36 1.94
N THR A 10 -2.81 10.88 3.11
CA THR A 10 -3.28 11.82 4.13
C THR A 10 -2.13 12.70 4.60
N LEU A 11 -2.43 13.90 5.10
CA LEU A 11 -1.40 14.79 5.66
C LEU A 11 -0.56 14.10 6.75
N LYS A 12 -1.21 13.24 7.55
CA LYS A 12 -0.54 12.43 8.58
C LYS A 12 0.42 11.42 7.96
N ALA A 13 -0.03 10.66 6.96
CA ALA A 13 0.80 9.65 6.29
C ALA A 13 1.98 10.29 5.55
N GLN A 14 1.76 11.43 4.89
CA GLN A 14 2.81 12.17 4.20
C GLN A 14 3.88 12.66 5.18
N ALA A 15 3.47 13.32 6.27
CA ALA A 15 4.41 13.79 7.29
C ALA A 15 5.20 12.64 7.93
N ALA A 16 4.56 11.50 8.19
CA ALA A 16 5.22 10.30 8.69
C ALA A 16 6.26 9.79 7.69
N ARG A 17 5.89 9.64 6.41
CA ARG A 17 6.80 9.21 5.33
C ARG A 17 8.00 10.15 5.19
N ASP A 18 7.78 11.45 5.22
CA ASP A 18 8.84 12.45 4.99
C ASP A 18 9.88 12.49 6.12
N ALA A 19 9.48 12.10 7.33
CA ALA A 19 10.36 11.98 8.50
C ALA A 19 11.21 10.70 8.51
N LEU A 20 10.97 9.74 7.60
CA LEU A 20 11.68 8.46 7.59
C LEU A 20 13.07 8.56 6.96
N PRO A 21 14.01 7.68 7.35
CA PRO A 21 15.29 7.54 6.67
C PRO A 21 15.14 7.26 5.17
N GLU A 22 16.15 7.64 4.39
CA GLU A 22 16.11 7.52 2.92
C GLU A 22 15.86 6.10 2.42
N HIS A 23 16.51 5.09 3.02
CA HIS A 23 16.33 3.70 2.62
C HIS A 23 14.87 3.22 2.78
N VAL A 24 14.20 3.69 3.83
CA VAL A 24 12.79 3.38 4.10
C VAL A 24 11.87 4.08 3.11
N ARG A 25 12.13 5.36 2.83
CA ARG A 25 11.37 6.10 1.81
C ARG A 25 11.49 5.44 0.43
N LYS A 26 12.67 4.90 0.11
CA LYS A 26 12.89 4.11 -1.11
C LYS A 26 12.10 2.80 -1.10
N ALA A 27 12.02 2.10 0.03
CA ALA A 27 11.17 0.90 0.16
C ALA A 27 9.68 1.25 -0.05
N ILE A 28 9.21 2.38 0.49
CA ILE A 28 7.86 2.90 0.27
C ILE A 28 7.63 3.25 -1.21
N ASP A 29 8.61 3.85 -1.89
CA ASP A 29 8.51 4.16 -3.32
C ASP A 29 8.44 2.90 -4.19
N THR A 30 9.20 1.86 -3.83
CA THR A 30 9.08 0.53 -4.44
C THR A 30 7.68 -0.05 -4.21
N ALA A 31 7.19 -0.02 -2.97
CA ALA A 31 5.84 -0.51 -2.66
C ALA A 31 4.76 0.25 -3.43
N ARG A 32 4.91 1.56 -3.58
CA ARG A 32 4.03 2.40 -4.41
C ARG A 32 4.04 1.95 -5.87
N ALA A 33 5.20 1.70 -6.46
CA ALA A 33 5.31 1.29 -7.87
C ALA A 33 4.54 -0.01 -8.15
N GLU A 34 4.59 -0.95 -7.21
CA GLU A 34 3.81 -2.19 -7.30
C GLU A 34 2.31 -1.92 -7.12
N LEU A 35 1.93 -1.16 -6.09
CA LEU A 35 0.53 -0.90 -5.78
C LEU A 35 -0.20 -0.17 -6.91
N VAL A 36 0.43 0.82 -7.54
CA VAL A 36 -0.21 1.60 -8.63
C VAL A 36 -0.32 0.81 -9.94
N THR A 37 0.46 -0.26 -10.11
CA THR A 37 0.44 -1.11 -11.31
C THR A 37 -0.28 -2.45 -11.08
N ALA A 38 -0.60 -2.79 -9.83
CA ALA A 38 -1.28 -4.02 -9.47
C ALA A 38 -2.61 -4.19 -10.21
N THR A 39 -2.88 -5.39 -10.71
CA THR A 39 -4.18 -5.68 -11.36
C THR A 39 -5.33 -5.69 -10.36
N ASP A 40 -5.07 -6.11 -9.11
CA ASP A 40 -5.99 -6.02 -7.98
C ASP A 40 -5.32 -5.35 -6.77
N PRO A 41 -5.59 -4.06 -6.51
CA PRO A 41 -5.05 -3.34 -5.34
C PRO A 41 -5.50 -3.89 -3.98
N TYR A 42 -6.53 -4.73 -3.94
CA TYR A 42 -6.95 -5.42 -2.72
C TYR A 42 -6.17 -6.70 -2.47
N PHE A 43 -5.35 -7.15 -3.43
CA PHE A 43 -4.52 -8.35 -3.33
C PHE A 43 -5.31 -9.54 -2.76
N ARG A 44 -6.42 -9.92 -3.43
CA ARG A 44 -7.30 -11.00 -2.97
C ARG A 44 -6.80 -12.36 -3.46
N GLY A 45 -6.25 -13.20 -2.57
CA GLY A 45 -5.90 -14.58 -2.89
C GLY A 45 -4.89 -15.21 -1.92
N ILE A 46 -4.60 -16.49 -2.11
CA ILE A 46 -3.53 -17.22 -1.38
C ILE A 46 -2.15 -16.78 -1.90
N ASP A 47 -2.07 -16.44 -3.19
CA ASP A 47 -0.86 -15.99 -3.89
C ASP A 47 -0.78 -14.46 -4.04
N ALA A 48 -1.49 -13.72 -3.18
CA ALA A 48 -1.56 -12.27 -3.20
C ALA A 48 -0.17 -11.61 -3.23
N ASP A 49 0.80 -12.16 -2.49
CA ASP A 49 2.14 -11.60 -2.39
C ASP A 49 3.09 -12.06 -3.51
N VAL A 50 2.69 -12.97 -4.41
CA VAL A 50 3.57 -13.60 -5.41
C VAL A 50 4.13 -12.61 -6.46
N GLY A 51 3.57 -11.40 -6.53
CA GLY A 51 4.09 -10.31 -7.37
C GLY A 51 4.88 -9.23 -6.62
N LEU A 52 4.94 -9.28 -5.29
CA LEU A 52 5.60 -8.25 -4.50
C LEU A 52 7.11 -8.52 -4.37
N PRO A 53 7.94 -7.45 -4.33
CA PRO A 53 9.36 -7.55 -4.01
C PRO A 53 9.61 -8.27 -2.69
N GLU A 54 10.78 -8.90 -2.60
CA GLU A 54 11.21 -9.58 -1.38
C GLU A 54 11.16 -8.65 -0.16
N GLY A 55 10.62 -9.16 0.95
CA GLY A 55 10.43 -8.38 2.18
C GLY A 55 9.19 -7.49 2.18
N MET A 56 8.32 -7.60 1.18
CA MET A 56 6.99 -6.99 1.15
C MET A 56 5.88 -8.03 1.25
N ARG A 57 4.78 -7.66 1.93
CA ARG A 57 3.56 -8.47 2.01
C ARG A 57 2.34 -7.58 2.21
N VAL A 58 1.18 -7.99 1.73
CA VAL A 58 -0.08 -7.26 1.86
C VAL A 58 -1.13 -8.13 2.53
N GLU A 59 -1.82 -7.59 3.53
CA GLU A 59 -2.92 -8.29 4.19
C GLU A 59 -4.13 -7.36 4.45
N PRO A 60 -5.34 -7.92 4.57
CA PRO A 60 -6.49 -7.15 5.04
C PRO A 60 -6.29 -6.68 6.48
N ALA A 61 -6.52 -5.39 6.75
CA ALA A 61 -6.52 -4.87 8.13
C ALA A 61 -7.59 -5.52 9.01
N ARG A 62 -8.66 -6.05 8.38
CA ARG A 62 -9.70 -6.83 9.04
C ARG A 62 -10.17 -7.93 8.10
N SER A 63 -10.00 -9.19 8.50
CA SER A 63 -10.40 -10.36 7.70
C SER A 63 -11.89 -10.38 7.34
N SER A 64 -12.74 -9.81 8.20
CA SER A 64 -14.19 -9.74 7.98
C SER A 64 -14.63 -8.64 6.99
N ASP A 65 -13.71 -7.78 6.54
CA ASP A 65 -14.01 -6.73 5.56
C ASP A 65 -13.11 -6.88 4.32
N PRO A 66 -13.54 -7.65 3.31
CA PRO A 66 -12.73 -7.93 2.13
C PRO A 66 -12.56 -6.70 1.21
N LYS A 67 -13.34 -5.63 1.38
CA LYS A 67 -13.17 -4.35 0.66
C LYS A 67 -12.59 -3.26 1.58
N GLY A 68 -12.18 -3.63 2.78
CA GLY A 68 -11.63 -2.73 3.76
C GLY A 68 -10.18 -2.35 3.48
N PRO A 69 -9.61 -1.54 4.39
CA PRO A 69 -8.22 -1.14 4.37
C PRO A 69 -7.26 -2.33 4.31
N ARG A 70 -6.14 -2.12 3.62
CA ARG A 70 -5.04 -3.07 3.48
C ARG A 70 -3.81 -2.54 4.19
N ILE A 71 -3.02 -3.46 4.72
CA ILE A 71 -1.74 -3.18 5.36
C ILE A 71 -0.67 -3.76 4.45
N LEU A 72 0.18 -2.91 3.88
CA LEU A 72 1.39 -3.33 3.20
C LEU A 72 2.54 -3.23 4.19
N TYR A 73 3.20 -4.35 4.46
CA TYR A 73 4.45 -4.40 5.20
C TYR A 73 5.61 -4.25 4.23
N PHE A 74 6.62 -3.48 4.62
CA PHE A 74 7.83 -3.25 3.86
C PHE A 74 9.05 -3.33 4.79
N ASP A 75 10.24 -3.30 4.18
CA ASP A 75 11.51 -3.38 4.90
C ASP A 75 11.56 -4.63 5.81
N SER A 76 11.21 -5.79 5.26
CA SER A 76 11.17 -7.08 5.98
C SER A 76 10.24 -7.10 7.21
N GLY A 77 9.23 -6.23 7.24
CA GLY A 77 8.26 -6.13 8.34
C GLY A 77 8.61 -5.10 9.41
N HIS A 78 9.70 -4.34 9.26
CA HIS A 78 10.04 -3.21 10.12
C HIS A 78 9.11 -2.01 9.89
N GLY A 79 8.49 -1.92 8.72
CA GLY A 79 7.51 -0.89 8.42
C GLY A 79 6.21 -1.44 7.88
N TRP A 80 5.16 -0.64 8.02
CA TRP A 80 3.89 -0.88 7.38
C TRP A 80 3.21 0.42 6.98
N MET A 81 2.40 0.35 5.93
CA MET A 81 1.48 1.41 5.54
C MET A 81 0.08 0.86 5.36
N ARG A 82 -0.89 1.60 5.87
CA ARG A 82 -2.31 1.29 5.73
C ARG A 82 -2.89 2.11 4.60
N TYR A 83 -3.59 1.47 3.66
CA TYR A 83 -4.21 2.14 2.54
C TYR A 83 -5.61 1.61 2.24
N THR A 84 -6.43 2.44 1.59
CA THR A 84 -7.76 2.07 1.08
C THR A 84 -7.81 2.29 -0.42
N PHE A 85 -8.69 1.56 -1.12
CA PHE A 85 -8.92 1.74 -2.55
C PHE A 85 -10.31 2.31 -2.81
N VAL A 86 -10.35 3.45 -3.49
CA VAL A 86 -11.57 4.19 -3.82
C VAL A 86 -11.91 3.93 -5.30
N GLN A 87 -12.85 3.00 -5.53
CA GLN A 87 -13.23 2.55 -6.88
C GLN A 87 -14.26 3.46 -7.60
N ARG A 88 -14.94 4.37 -6.88
CA ARG A 88 -16.17 5.04 -7.37
C ARG A 88 -15.94 6.38 -8.10
N VAL A 89 -14.73 6.65 -8.56
CA VAL A 89 -14.36 7.88 -9.28
C VAL A 89 -13.93 7.53 -10.71
N GLU A 90 -13.98 8.52 -11.61
CA GLU A 90 -13.50 8.37 -12.99
C GLU A 90 -12.07 7.81 -13.03
N ASP A 91 -11.23 8.13 -12.03
CA ASP A 91 -9.87 7.60 -11.85
C ASP A 91 -9.71 6.88 -10.50
N PRO A 92 -9.73 5.54 -10.43
CA PRO A 92 -9.63 4.82 -9.16
C PRO A 92 -8.33 5.10 -8.43
N GLN A 93 -8.43 5.22 -7.10
CA GLN A 93 -7.36 5.80 -6.29
C GLN A 93 -7.02 4.94 -5.08
N ILE A 94 -5.72 4.87 -4.77
CA ILE A 94 -5.18 4.32 -3.53
C ILE A 94 -4.91 5.48 -2.58
N VAL A 95 -5.49 5.44 -1.39
CA VAL A 95 -5.29 6.47 -0.36
C VAL A 95 -4.51 5.86 0.78
N VAL A 96 -3.28 6.33 1.02
CA VAL A 96 -2.48 5.92 2.17
C VAL A 96 -2.91 6.73 3.39
N GLU A 97 -3.49 6.05 4.36
CA GLU A 97 -4.05 6.63 5.58
C GLU A 97 -2.99 6.83 6.65
N GLU A 98 -2.10 5.85 6.81
CA GLU A 98 -1.08 5.81 7.86
C GLU A 98 0.20 5.12 7.38
N VAL A 99 1.34 5.56 7.93
CA VAL A 99 2.66 4.97 7.71
C VAL A 99 3.34 4.84 9.07
N PHE A 100 3.99 3.71 9.30
CA PHE A 100 4.75 3.42 10.51
C PHE A 100 6.03 2.65 10.16
N TRP A 101 7.11 2.88 10.92
CA TRP A 101 8.38 2.18 10.77
C TRP A 101 9.18 2.22 12.07
N GLN A 102 9.77 1.08 12.48
CA GLN A 102 10.58 0.94 13.70
C GLN A 102 11.71 -0.09 13.57
#